data_AF-A0A4Y9ZY86-F1
#
_entry.id   AF-A0A4Y9ZY86-F1
#
_cell.length_a   1.000
_cell.length_b   1.000
_cell.length_c   1.000
_cell.angle_alpha   90.00
_cell.angle_beta   90.00
_cell.angle_gamma   90.00
#
_symmetry.space_group_name_H-M   'P 1'
#
loop_
_entity.id
_entity.type
_entity.pdbx_description
1 polymer ?
#
loop_
_entity_poly.entity_id
_entity_poly.type
_entity_poly.pdbx_seq_one_letter_code
_entity_poly.pdbx_strand_id
1 'polypeptide(L)'
;MIEMVDDEPVVTINRERPFNNDDPDMKSLRKATDKVMETLQEVLNIEFLKDHTNTDPRYFQPLELGGVAHELGTIPMRGKSGGHSTYCLDEDLKLVGHDGVYVCDLSVFPMSPEVNPTLTLAALALRLSREVLAPRLSLTTPDGDIISTQNGRIDPNTVYVVNHSGMKIRVFVGNRADVYSTTDGDTELEPGEWTTRTRCAGTAEAVSVFRLAFNSLDEFLAEPELRVAHPGTILPIH
;
A
#
# COMPACT_ATOMS: atom_id res chain seq x y z
N MET A 1 -7.16 21.58 -20.38
CA MET A 1 -8.22 22.55 -20.70
C MET A 1 -9.51 21.76 -20.83
N ILE A 2 -10.62 22.25 -20.27
CA ILE A 2 -11.94 21.63 -20.45
C ILE A 2 -12.76 22.61 -21.27
N GLU A 3 -13.30 22.15 -22.38
CA GLU A 3 -14.18 22.92 -23.26
C GLU A 3 -15.45 22.13 -23.55
N MET A 4 -16.55 22.83 -23.83
CA MET A 4 -17.79 22.18 -24.23
C MET A 4 -17.83 22.14 -25.76
N VAL A 5 -17.93 20.96 -26.35
CA VAL A 5 -18.13 20.75 -27.79
C VAL A 5 -19.43 19.97 -27.94
N ASP A 6 -20.42 20.57 -28.59
CA ASP A 6 -21.76 19.97 -28.78
C ASP A 6 -22.41 19.45 -27.48
N ASP A 7 -22.34 20.26 -26.40
CA ASP A 7 -22.79 19.93 -25.04
C ASP A 7 -22.05 18.77 -24.34
N GLU A 8 -20.96 18.27 -24.94
CA GLU A 8 -20.07 17.29 -24.31
C GLU A 8 -18.79 17.96 -23.76
N PRO A 9 -18.38 17.63 -22.52
CA PRO A 9 -17.12 18.13 -21.98
C PRO A 9 -15.94 17.42 -22.66
N VAL A 10 -15.17 18.16 -23.44
CA VAL A 10 -13.92 17.73 -24.06
C VAL A 10 -12.75 18.16 -23.19
N VAL A 11 -11.92 17.20 -22.82
CA VAL A 11 -10.71 17.44 -22.03
C VAL A 11 -9.49 17.37 -22.94
N THR A 12 -8.83 18.52 -23.12
CA THR A 12 -7.55 18.61 -23.81
C THR A 12 -6.41 18.60 -22.79
N ILE A 13 -5.61 17.53 -22.79
CA ILE A 13 -4.41 17.44 -21.97
C ILE A 13 -3.25 18.11 -22.70
N ASN A 14 -2.80 19.24 -22.17
CA ASN A 14 -1.62 19.92 -22.68
C ASN A 14 -0.37 19.21 -22.15
N ARG A 15 0.37 18.54 -23.04
CA ARG A 15 1.71 18.04 -22.72
C ARG A 15 2.66 19.24 -22.67
N GLU A 16 3.40 19.41 -21.57
CA GLU A 16 4.40 20.48 -21.47
C GLU A 16 5.45 20.40 -22.58
N ARG A 17 5.81 19.17 -22.97
CA ARG A 17 6.68 18.90 -24.11
C ARG A 17 5.88 18.21 -25.21
N PRO A 18 5.77 18.80 -26.41
CA PRO A 18 5.15 18.13 -27.53
C PRO A 18 5.95 16.88 -27.90
N PHE A 19 5.26 15.88 -28.45
CA PHE A 19 5.91 14.68 -28.95
C PHE A 19 6.96 15.05 -29.99
N ASN A 20 8.17 14.51 -29.82
CA ASN A 20 9.28 14.75 -30.74
C ASN A 20 9.91 13.42 -31.14
N ASN A 21 9.88 13.14 -32.44
CA ASN A 21 10.47 11.93 -33.01
C ASN A 21 11.99 11.86 -32.90
N ASP A 22 12.64 13.00 -32.66
CA ASP A 22 14.09 13.12 -32.50
C ASP A 22 14.56 13.08 -31.05
N ASP A 23 13.63 12.92 -30.11
CA ASP A 23 13.93 12.79 -28.69
C ASP A 23 14.86 11.59 -28.42
N PRO A 24 15.90 11.73 -27.58
CA PRO A 24 16.80 10.63 -27.22
C PRO A 24 16.08 9.38 -26.70
N ASP A 25 14.97 9.54 -25.97
CA ASP A 25 14.19 8.42 -25.43
C ASP A 25 13.49 7.68 -26.57
N MET A 26 12.93 8.41 -27.54
CA MET A 26 12.32 7.83 -28.74
C MET A 26 13.33 7.06 -29.59
N LYS A 27 14.55 7.59 -29.74
CA LYS A 27 15.64 6.90 -30.45
C LYS A 27 16.06 5.62 -29.72
N SER A 28 16.14 5.67 -28.40
CA SER A 28 16.48 4.52 -27.55
C SER A 28 15.41 3.43 -27.63
N LEU A 29 14.14 3.82 -27.59
CA LEU A 29 12.99 2.90 -27.69
C LEU A 29 12.95 2.18 -29.04
N ARG A 30 13.19 2.90 -30.15
CA ARG A 30 13.29 2.28 -31.49
C ARG A 30 14.41 1.27 -31.55
N LYS A 31 15.61 1.66 -31.12
CA LYS A 31 16.77 0.76 -31.12
C LYS A 31 16.51 -0.51 -30.30
N ALA A 32 15.85 -0.39 -29.15
CA ALA A 32 15.47 -1.54 -28.34
C ALA A 32 14.46 -2.45 -29.07
N THR A 33 13.45 -1.84 -29.70
CA THR A 33 12.41 -2.55 -30.45
C THR A 33 12.97 -3.26 -31.67
N ASP A 34 13.80 -2.59 -32.47
CA ASP A 34 14.48 -3.15 -33.64
C ASP A 34 15.29 -4.40 -33.23
N LYS A 35 16.05 -4.30 -32.12
CA LYS A 35 16.83 -5.42 -31.60
C LYS A 35 15.96 -6.61 -31.15
N VAL A 36 14.82 -6.33 -30.50
CA VAL A 36 13.87 -7.39 -30.11
C VAL A 36 13.28 -8.07 -31.34
N MET A 37 12.88 -7.30 -32.35
CA MET A 37 12.35 -7.83 -33.60
C MET A 37 13.39 -8.70 -34.31
N GLU A 38 14.61 -8.22 -34.53
CA GLU A 38 15.71 -8.98 -35.15
C GLU A 38 15.95 -10.30 -34.41
N THR A 39 16.02 -10.26 -33.07
CA THR A 39 16.24 -11.45 -32.25
C THR A 39 15.10 -12.46 -32.40
N LEU A 40 13.85 -12.00 -32.43
CA LEU A 40 12.68 -12.87 -32.58
C LEU A 40 12.63 -13.50 -33.98
N GLN A 41 12.97 -12.75 -35.03
CA GLN A 41 13.05 -13.29 -36.39
C GLN A 41 14.12 -14.38 -36.50
N GLU A 42 15.30 -14.15 -35.93
CA GLU A 42 16.40 -15.11 -35.95
C GLU A 42 16.07 -16.39 -35.16
N VAL A 43 15.59 -16.24 -33.93
CA VAL A 43 15.37 -17.38 -33.02
C VAL A 43 14.13 -18.19 -33.38
N LEU A 44 13.05 -17.51 -33.78
CA LEU A 44 11.76 -18.17 -34.06
C LEU A 44 11.54 -18.44 -35.55
N ASN A 45 12.45 -17.99 -36.43
CA ASN A 45 12.31 -18.07 -37.89
C ASN A 45 10.96 -17.52 -38.39
N ILE A 46 10.57 -16.36 -37.84
CA ILE A 46 9.33 -15.66 -38.20
C ILE A 46 9.62 -14.42 -39.05
N GLU A 47 8.65 -14.03 -39.86
CA GLU A 47 8.66 -12.75 -40.57
C GLU A 47 7.61 -11.82 -39.95
N PHE A 48 8.03 -10.62 -39.52
CA PHE A 48 7.07 -9.60 -39.06
C PHE A 48 6.36 -9.00 -40.27
N LEU A 49 5.03 -8.97 -40.22
CA LEU A 49 4.23 -8.28 -41.22
C LEU A 49 4.53 -6.78 -41.16
N LYS A 50 5.07 -6.23 -42.24
CA LYS A 50 5.22 -4.78 -42.39
C LYS A 50 3.88 -4.19 -42.81
N ASP A 51 3.46 -3.15 -42.11
CA ASP A 51 2.39 -2.29 -42.59
C ASP A 51 2.87 -1.62 -43.88
N HIS A 52 2.31 -2.06 -44.99
CA HIS A 52 2.66 -1.63 -46.34
C HIS A 52 2.23 -0.19 -46.61
N THR A 53 1.41 0.40 -45.74
CA THR A 53 1.03 1.81 -45.79
C THR A 53 1.97 2.72 -45.02
N ASN A 54 2.79 2.16 -44.12
CA ASN A 54 3.70 2.93 -43.27
C ASN A 54 5.15 2.74 -43.71
N THR A 55 5.62 3.61 -44.60
CA THR A 55 7.02 3.64 -45.04
C THR A 55 7.93 4.46 -44.11
N ASP A 56 7.39 5.00 -43.01
CA ASP A 56 8.17 5.83 -42.10
C ASP A 56 9.02 4.95 -41.18
N PRO A 57 10.36 5.04 -41.22
CA PRO A 57 11.24 4.30 -40.30
C PRO A 57 11.04 4.70 -38.83
N ARG A 58 10.18 5.68 -38.54
CA ARG A 58 9.92 6.20 -37.20
C ARG A 58 8.78 5.51 -36.46
N TYR A 59 7.99 4.65 -37.13
CA TYR A 59 6.83 3.80 -36.73
C TYR A 59 6.04 4.03 -35.42
N PHE A 60 6.63 4.49 -34.32
CA PHE A 60 5.92 4.97 -33.13
C PHE A 60 5.15 6.26 -33.41
N GLN A 61 3.92 6.28 -32.91
CA GLN A 61 3.04 7.44 -32.92
C GLN A 61 2.58 7.77 -31.49
N PRO A 62 2.20 9.02 -31.22
CA PRO A 62 1.58 9.36 -29.94
C PRO A 62 0.32 8.54 -29.75
N LEU A 63 0.17 7.94 -28.57
CA LEU A 63 -1.08 7.31 -28.19
C LEU A 63 -2.09 8.35 -27.74
N GLU A 64 -3.36 8.07 -28.01
CA GLU A 64 -4.50 8.81 -27.48
C GLU A 64 -4.65 8.57 -25.97
N LEU A 65 -5.47 9.41 -25.32
CA LEU A 65 -5.81 9.26 -23.91
C LEU A 65 -6.46 7.90 -23.66
N GLY A 66 -6.09 7.23 -22.57
CA GLY A 66 -6.62 5.93 -22.20
C GLY A 66 -6.03 4.75 -22.97
N GLY A 67 -5.12 4.97 -23.93
CA GLY A 67 -4.60 3.87 -24.74
C GLY A 67 -3.77 2.83 -23.97
N VAL A 68 -3.14 3.21 -22.85
CA VAL A 68 -2.50 2.27 -21.91
C VAL A 68 -3.08 2.35 -20.48
N ALA A 69 -4.00 3.29 -20.23
CA ALA A 69 -4.64 3.53 -18.93
C ALA A 69 -3.65 3.70 -17.75
N HIS A 70 -2.46 4.24 -18.00
CA HIS A 70 -1.39 4.50 -17.01
C HIS A 70 -1.17 6.01 -16.80
N GLU A 71 -2.24 6.82 -16.87
CA GLU A 71 -2.19 8.24 -16.58
C GLU A 71 -1.95 8.49 -15.08
N LEU A 72 -0.94 9.29 -14.74
CA LEU A 72 -0.45 9.50 -13.38
C LEU A 72 0.15 10.88 -13.18
N GLY A 73 0.41 11.25 -11.91
CA GLY A 73 1.22 12.42 -11.56
C GLY A 73 0.54 13.78 -11.60
N THR A 74 -0.79 13.85 -11.62
CA THR A 74 -1.52 15.13 -11.57
C THR A 74 -1.54 15.77 -10.16
N ILE A 75 -1.32 14.99 -9.10
CA ILE A 75 -1.25 15.45 -7.70
C ILE A 75 -0.02 14.78 -7.05
N PRO A 76 1.20 15.07 -7.53
CA PRO A 76 2.37 14.28 -7.20
C PRO A 76 2.74 14.37 -5.71
N MET A 77 3.08 13.24 -5.12
CA MET A 77 3.67 13.19 -3.77
C MET A 77 5.11 13.67 -3.79
N ARG A 78 5.59 14.14 -2.62
CA ARG A 78 6.98 14.56 -2.45
C ARG A 78 7.95 13.42 -2.73
N GLY A 79 8.90 13.65 -3.63
CA GLY A 79 10.02 12.75 -3.86
C GLY A 79 11.12 12.89 -2.79
N LYS A 80 11.87 11.81 -2.53
CA LYS A 80 12.98 11.79 -1.54
C LYS A 80 14.13 12.74 -1.88
N SER A 81 14.37 12.97 -3.17
CA SER A 81 15.35 13.94 -3.62
C SER A 81 14.65 15.30 -3.69
N GLY A 82 14.84 16.16 -2.68
CA GLY A 82 14.23 17.49 -2.58
C GLY A 82 14.60 18.50 -3.68
N GLY A 83 15.00 18.04 -4.87
CA GLY A 83 15.19 18.87 -6.03
C GLY A 83 13.84 19.16 -6.71
N HIS A 84 13.45 20.44 -6.71
CA HIS A 84 12.59 21.17 -7.67
C HIS A 84 11.33 20.51 -8.26
N SER A 85 10.89 19.34 -7.81
CA SER A 85 9.59 18.78 -8.18
C SER A 85 8.52 19.49 -7.37
N THR A 86 7.62 20.18 -8.07
CA THR A 86 6.35 20.62 -7.50
C THR A 86 5.63 19.38 -6.95
N TYR A 87 5.31 19.38 -5.67
CA TYR A 87 4.54 18.33 -5.02
C TYR A 87 3.27 18.93 -4.42
N CYS A 88 2.19 18.16 -4.44
CA CYS A 88 0.92 18.52 -3.82
C CYS A 88 0.71 17.75 -2.51
N LEU A 89 1.33 16.58 -2.37
CA LEU A 89 1.21 15.71 -1.20
C LEU A 89 2.55 15.55 -0.49
N ASP A 90 2.52 15.37 0.82
CA ASP A 90 3.71 14.94 1.57
C ASP A 90 4.00 13.44 1.41
N GLU A 91 4.96 12.93 2.19
CA GLU A 91 5.37 11.52 2.16
C GLU A 91 4.27 10.56 2.65
N ASP A 92 3.26 11.07 3.36
CA ASP A 92 2.12 10.31 3.89
C ASP A 92 0.86 10.52 3.05
N LEU A 93 1.02 11.06 1.84
CA LEU A 93 -0.05 11.34 0.89
C LEU A 93 -1.08 12.36 1.41
N LYS A 94 -0.71 13.16 2.41
CA LYS A 94 -1.52 14.26 2.92
C LYS A 94 -1.39 15.46 2.01
N LEU A 95 -2.51 16.10 1.70
CA LEU A 95 -2.54 17.32 0.90
C LEU A 95 -1.87 18.48 1.64
N VAL A 96 -0.86 19.08 1.03
CA VAL A 96 -0.09 20.18 1.64
C VAL A 96 -1.02 21.38 1.89
N GLY A 97 -0.99 21.92 3.10
CA GLY A 97 -1.81 23.05 3.50
C GLY A 97 -3.25 22.70 3.92
N HIS A 98 -3.61 21.41 3.93
CA HIS A 98 -4.94 20.95 4.36
C HIS A 98 -4.84 19.85 5.42
N ASP A 99 -5.66 19.96 6.46
CA ASP A 99 -5.74 18.93 7.50
C ASP A 99 -6.82 17.89 7.19
N GLY A 100 -6.49 16.62 7.44
CA GLY A 100 -7.44 15.51 7.26
C GLY A 100 -7.72 15.10 5.81
N VAL A 101 -7.05 15.70 4.83
CA VAL A 101 -7.24 15.41 3.40
C VAL A 101 -6.07 14.59 2.87
N TYR A 102 -6.36 13.39 2.36
CA TYR A 102 -5.40 12.44 1.80
C TYR A 102 -5.85 11.98 0.42
N VAL A 103 -4.90 11.71 -0.48
CA VAL A 103 -5.17 11.26 -1.86
C VAL A 103 -4.42 9.95 -2.11
N CYS A 104 -5.07 8.93 -2.66
CA CYS A 104 -4.43 7.64 -2.94
C CYS A 104 -5.00 6.98 -4.21
N ASP A 105 -4.57 7.50 -5.35
CA ASP A 105 -4.84 6.95 -6.69
C ASP A 105 -3.58 7.11 -7.57
N LEU A 106 -3.69 6.93 -8.90
CA LEU A 106 -2.54 7.07 -9.79
C LEU A 106 -1.99 8.52 -9.87
N SER A 107 -2.78 9.54 -9.49
CA SER A 107 -2.34 10.94 -9.52
C SER A 107 -1.14 11.21 -8.63
N VAL A 108 -0.93 10.38 -7.60
CA VAL A 108 0.11 10.59 -6.59
C VAL A 108 1.51 10.26 -7.08
N PHE A 109 1.63 9.41 -8.11
CA PHE A 109 2.93 8.94 -8.57
C PHE A 109 3.71 10.08 -9.23
N PRO A 110 4.90 10.46 -8.71
CA PRO A 110 5.70 11.52 -9.31
C PRO A 110 6.30 11.09 -10.65
N MET A 111 6.42 9.78 -10.89
CA MET A 111 6.95 9.15 -12.10
C MET A 111 6.23 7.83 -12.35
N SER A 112 6.13 7.42 -13.62
CA SER A 112 5.59 6.11 -13.95
C SER A 112 6.48 4.99 -13.42
N PRO A 113 5.93 3.95 -12.76
CA PRO A 113 6.66 2.72 -12.52
C PRO A 113 6.98 2.01 -13.84
N GLU A 114 8.02 1.17 -13.83
CA GLU A 114 8.45 0.36 -14.99
C GLU A 114 7.46 -0.75 -15.36
N VAL A 115 6.51 -1.05 -14.46
CA VAL A 115 5.49 -2.10 -14.60
C VAL A 115 4.09 -1.51 -14.40
N ASN A 116 3.06 -2.32 -14.65
CA ASN A 116 1.68 -1.93 -14.38
C ASN A 116 1.53 -1.38 -12.94
N PRO A 117 1.00 -0.14 -12.76
CA PRO A 117 1.02 0.55 -11.48
C PRO A 117 0.04 -0.03 -10.45
N THR A 118 -0.84 -0.96 -10.84
CA THR A 118 -1.91 -1.49 -9.97
C THR A 118 -1.37 -2.06 -8.66
N LEU A 119 -0.32 -2.90 -8.71
CA LEU A 119 0.26 -3.49 -7.51
C LEU A 119 0.93 -2.43 -6.62
N THR A 120 1.62 -1.47 -7.23
CA THR A 120 2.26 -0.36 -6.52
C THR A 120 1.22 0.54 -5.85
N LEU A 121 0.10 0.82 -6.52
CA LEU A 121 -0.99 1.59 -5.96
C LEU A 121 -1.65 0.85 -4.78
N ALA A 122 -1.90 -0.46 -4.92
CA ALA A 122 -2.43 -1.27 -3.83
C ALA A 122 -1.50 -1.26 -2.62
N ALA A 123 -0.18 -1.33 -2.83
CA ALA A 123 0.81 -1.22 -1.75
C ALA A 123 0.77 0.15 -1.06
N LEU A 124 0.66 1.26 -1.82
CA LEU A 124 0.50 2.61 -1.26
C LEU A 124 -0.78 2.76 -0.45
N ALA A 125 -1.91 2.23 -0.95
CA ALA A 125 -3.18 2.27 -0.24
C ALA A 125 -3.12 1.49 1.08
N LEU A 126 -2.48 0.32 1.09
CA LEU A 126 -2.25 -0.46 2.31
C LEU A 126 -1.34 0.29 3.29
N ARG A 127 -0.27 0.93 2.81
CA ARG A 127 0.62 1.75 3.65
C ARG A 127 -0.16 2.90 4.29
N LEU A 128 -0.83 3.72 3.48
CA LEU A 128 -1.62 4.86 3.95
C LEU A 128 -2.65 4.44 5.00
N SER A 129 -3.40 3.36 4.72
CA SER A 129 -4.39 2.83 5.64
C SER A 129 -3.78 2.39 6.98
N ARG A 130 -2.69 1.61 6.94
CA ARG A 130 -2.17 0.91 8.12
C ARG A 130 -1.23 1.74 8.99
N GLU A 131 -0.55 2.72 8.40
CA GLU A 131 0.48 3.50 9.06
C GLU A 131 0.02 4.92 9.39
N VAL A 132 -0.90 5.48 8.60
CA VAL A 132 -1.30 6.89 8.72
C VAL A 132 -2.75 7.04 9.21
N LEU A 133 -3.71 6.47 8.48
CA LEU A 133 -5.14 6.73 8.73
C LEU A 133 -5.70 5.94 9.91
N ALA A 134 -5.33 4.66 10.00
CA ALA A 134 -5.70 3.79 11.10
C ALA A 134 -4.44 3.06 11.59
N PRO A 135 -3.55 3.77 12.31
CA PRO A 135 -2.29 3.20 12.76
C PRO A 135 -2.58 1.94 13.57
N ARG A 136 -2.13 0.78 13.07
CA ARG A 136 -2.40 -0.52 13.72
C ARG A 136 -1.75 -0.68 15.11
N LEU A 137 -0.92 0.30 15.49
CA LEU A 137 -0.23 0.43 16.79
C LEU A 137 -0.87 1.49 17.69
N SER A 138 -2.11 1.87 17.39
CA SER A 138 -2.94 2.73 18.23
C SER A 138 -4.18 1.94 18.64
N LEU A 139 -4.49 1.94 19.93
CA LEU A 139 -5.68 1.33 20.50
C LEU A 139 -6.58 2.46 21.01
N THR A 140 -7.87 2.36 20.75
CA THR A 140 -8.85 3.30 21.29
C THR A 140 -9.50 2.66 22.52
N THR A 141 -9.48 3.37 23.64
CA THR A 141 -10.21 2.96 24.85
C THR A 141 -11.71 3.17 24.66
N PRO A 142 -12.57 2.54 25.48
CA PRO A 142 -14.02 2.81 25.45
C PRO A 142 -14.39 4.29 25.61
N ASP A 143 -13.54 5.07 26.30
CA ASP A 143 -13.73 6.50 26.53
C ASP A 143 -13.23 7.38 25.36
N GLY A 144 -12.67 6.78 24.31
CA GLY A 144 -12.17 7.47 23.12
C GLY A 144 -10.71 7.93 23.21
N ASP A 145 -9.99 7.59 24.30
CA ASP A 145 -8.57 7.88 24.41
C ASP A 145 -7.74 6.97 23.49
N ILE A 146 -6.69 7.53 22.88
CA ILE A 146 -5.73 6.78 22.08
C ILE A 146 -4.56 6.34 22.95
N ILE A 147 -4.35 5.03 23.07
CA ILE A 147 -3.14 4.40 23.60
C ILE A 147 -2.26 4.06 22.40
N SER A 148 -1.07 4.64 22.29
CA SER A 148 -0.13 4.29 21.22
C SER A 148 1.31 4.23 21.72
N THR A 149 2.15 3.50 20.99
CA THR A 149 3.60 3.49 21.26
C THR A 149 4.22 4.87 21.04
N GLN A 150 3.59 5.73 20.24
CA GLN A 150 4.11 7.03 19.84
C GLN A 150 3.81 8.15 20.85
N ASN A 151 2.72 8.04 21.64
CA ASN A 151 2.33 9.07 22.61
C ASN A 151 2.80 8.80 24.05
N GLY A 152 3.58 7.73 24.27
CA GLY A 152 4.15 7.39 25.58
C GLY A 152 3.15 6.93 26.64
N ARG A 153 1.90 6.63 26.25
CA ARG A 153 0.83 6.16 27.16
C ARG A 153 0.69 4.64 27.24
N ILE A 154 1.75 3.89 26.93
CA ILE A 154 1.76 2.44 27.08
C ILE A 154 2.36 2.08 28.44
N ASP A 155 1.65 1.26 29.21
CA ASP A 155 2.17 0.71 30.46
C ASP A 155 3.30 -0.29 30.15
N PRO A 156 4.53 -0.08 30.66
CA PRO A 156 5.65 -0.98 30.44
C PRO A 156 5.44 -2.38 31.03
N ASN A 157 4.48 -2.55 31.94
CA ASN A 157 4.12 -3.83 32.55
C ASN A 157 2.86 -4.45 31.93
N THR A 158 2.47 -4.03 30.72
CA THR A 158 1.28 -4.58 30.08
C THR A 158 1.60 -5.06 28.67
N VAL A 159 1.16 -6.29 28.37
CA VAL A 159 1.10 -6.83 27.01
C VAL A 159 -0.24 -6.43 26.40
N TYR A 160 -0.21 -5.83 25.22
CA TYR A 160 -1.39 -5.47 24.44
C TYR A 160 -1.44 -6.36 23.20
N VAL A 161 -2.58 -7.01 22.96
CA VAL A 161 -2.81 -7.83 21.76
C VAL A 161 -4.03 -7.29 21.03
N VAL A 162 -3.89 -6.97 19.74
CA VAL A 162 -4.98 -6.40 18.92
C VAL A 162 -5.22 -7.25 17.68
N ASN A 163 -6.49 -7.46 17.34
CA ASN A 163 -6.90 -8.25 16.20
C ASN A 163 -7.07 -7.38 14.94
N HIS A 164 -6.10 -7.47 14.01
CA HIS A 164 -6.16 -6.85 12.68
C HIS A 164 -6.32 -7.87 11.55
N SER A 165 -6.74 -9.10 11.87
CA SER A 165 -6.80 -10.20 10.89
C SER A 165 -8.04 -10.14 9.99
N GLY A 166 -9.03 -9.32 10.33
CA GLY A 166 -10.30 -9.24 9.62
C GLY A 166 -11.25 -10.41 9.90
N MET A 167 -10.88 -11.32 10.82
CA MET A 167 -11.74 -12.40 11.31
C MET A 167 -11.68 -12.48 12.83
N LYS A 168 -12.69 -13.11 13.45
CA LYS A 168 -12.68 -13.41 14.88
C LYS A 168 -11.50 -14.33 15.21
N ILE A 169 -10.79 -14.02 16.29
CA ILE A 169 -9.68 -14.85 16.80
C ILE A 169 -9.88 -15.13 18.28
N ARG A 170 -9.22 -16.17 18.77
CA ARG A 170 -9.08 -16.41 20.21
C ARG A 170 -7.62 -16.34 20.58
N VAL A 171 -7.30 -15.59 21.63
CA VAL A 171 -5.92 -15.37 22.07
C VAL A 171 -5.74 -15.80 23.51
N PHE A 172 -4.60 -16.42 23.79
CA PHE A 172 -4.13 -16.69 25.13
C PHE A 172 -2.73 -16.10 25.30
N VAL A 173 -2.55 -15.27 26.32
CA VAL A 173 -1.26 -14.68 26.66
C VAL A 173 -0.68 -15.44 27.84
N GLY A 174 0.45 -16.11 27.61
CA GLY A 174 1.21 -16.81 28.63
C GLY A 174 1.61 -15.90 29.79
N ASN A 175 2.03 -16.52 30.88
CA ASN A 175 2.46 -15.83 32.09
C ASN A 175 3.78 -16.43 32.58
N ARG A 176 4.83 -16.25 31.78
CA ARG A 176 6.16 -16.79 32.08
C ARG A 176 6.76 -16.14 33.33
N ALA A 177 6.35 -14.92 33.64
CA ALA A 177 6.81 -14.16 34.80
C ALA A 177 6.07 -14.49 36.11
N ASP A 178 5.11 -15.42 36.11
CA ASP A 178 4.31 -15.85 37.27
C ASP A 178 3.66 -14.67 38.03
N VAL A 179 3.14 -13.71 37.27
CA VAL A 179 2.43 -12.55 37.83
C VAL A 179 1.01 -12.98 38.17
N TYR A 180 0.66 -13.01 39.45
CA TYR A 180 -0.71 -13.35 39.87
C TYR A 180 -1.75 -12.43 39.23
N SER A 181 -2.62 -12.99 38.39
CA SER A 181 -3.74 -12.28 37.75
C SER A 181 -5.00 -13.13 37.83
N THR A 182 -6.12 -12.52 38.24
CA THR A 182 -7.43 -13.18 38.32
C THR A 182 -8.14 -13.28 36.95
N THR A 183 -7.53 -12.75 35.89
CA THR A 183 -8.10 -12.66 34.53
C THR A 183 -7.29 -13.44 33.49
N ASP A 184 -6.39 -14.33 33.92
CA ASP A 184 -5.65 -15.19 33.00
C ASP A 184 -6.59 -16.28 32.44
N GLY A 185 -6.75 -16.26 31.12
CA GLY A 185 -7.70 -17.07 30.36
C GLY A 185 -7.66 -16.67 28.89
N ASP A 186 -8.27 -17.49 28.03
CA ASP A 186 -8.46 -17.16 26.63
C ASP A 186 -9.42 -15.97 26.47
N THR A 187 -9.24 -15.20 25.41
CA THR A 187 -10.11 -14.07 25.06
C THR A 187 -10.40 -14.12 23.58
N GLU A 188 -11.67 -14.09 23.24
CA GLU A 188 -12.10 -13.93 21.85
C GLU A 188 -12.09 -12.44 21.49
N LEU A 189 -11.60 -12.13 20.29
CA LEU A 189 -11.50 -10.78 19.77
C LEU A 189 -12.15 -10.73 18.39
N GLU A 190 -13.14 -9.87 18.23
CA GLU A 190 -13.63 -9.48 16.91
C GLU A 190 -12.59 -8.62 16.16
N PRO A 191 -12.72 -8.43 14.84
CA PRO A 191 -11.83 -7.54 14.09
C PRO A 191 -11.83 -6.12 14.68
N GLY A 192 -10.63 -5.61 15.00
CA GLY A 192 -10.41 -4.30 15.62
C GLY A 192 -10.42 -4.32 17.16
N GLU A 193 -10.88 -5.40 17.79
CA GLU A 193 -10.84 -5.53 19.25
C GLU A 193 -9.43 -5.87 19.75
N TRP A 194 -9.19 -5.57 21.02
CA TRP A 194 -7.92 -5.82 21.68
C TRP A 194 -8.13 -6.26 23.12
N THR A 195 -7.11 -6.93 23.67
CA THR A 195 -7.06 -7.32 25.08
C THR A 195 -5.70 -7.00 25.66
N THR A 196 -5.64 -6.91 26.99
CA THR A 196 -4.41 -6.67 27.72
C THR A 196 -4.20 -7.66 28.84
N ARG A 197 -2.93 -7.87 29.19
CA ARG A 197 -2.54 -8.61 30.37
C ARG A 197 -1.36 -7.93 31.06
N THR A 198 -1.45 -7.76 32.37
CA THR A 198 -0.34 -7.26 33.19
C THR A 198 0.73 -8.35 33.31
N ARG A 199 1.96 -7.98 32.99
CA ARG A 199 3.13 -8.86 32.87
C ARG A 199 4.39 -8.11 33.33
N CYS A 200 5.44 -8.83 33.68
CA CYS A 200 6.67 -8.21 34.17
C CYS A 200 7.43 -7.52 33.03
N ALA A 201 7.70 -6.22 33.14
CA ALA A 201 8.48 -5.47 32.15
C ALA A 201 9.80 -6.20 31.79
N GLY A 202 10.13 -6.20 30.49
CA GLY A 202 11.34 -6.86 29.98
C GLY A 202 11.25 -8.39 29.86
N THR A 203 10.17 -9.02 30.32
CA THR A 203 9.94 -10.46 30.14
C THR A 203 9.06 -10.71 28.93
N ALA A 204 9.58 -11.39 27.92
CA ALA A 204 8.80 -11.76 26.74
C ALA A 204 7.77 -12.84 27.09
N GLU A 205 6.55 -12.68 26.57
CA GLU A 205 5.44 -13.59 26.77
C GLU A 205 5.08 -14.32 25.47
N ALA A 206 4.69 -15.59 25.59
CA ALA A 206 4.14 -16.33 24.47
C ALA A 206 2.66 -15.97 24.29
N VAL A 207 2.23 -15.73 23.05
CA VAL A 207 0.83 -15.49 22.70
C VAL A 207 0.38 -16.59 21.76
N SER A 208 -0.58 -17.40 22.19
CA SER A 208 -1.21 -18.42 21.37
C SER A 208 -2.42 -17.81 20.67
N VAL A 209 -2.44 -17.85 19.35
CA VAL A 209 -3.52 -17.29 18.52
C VAL A 209 -4.23 -18.44 17.80
N PHE A 210 -5.48 -18.67 18.16
CA PHE A 210 -6.34 -19.66 17.53
C PHE A 210 -7.22 -18.96 16.50
N ARG A 211 -7.14 -19.40 15.25
CA ARG A 211 -7.96 -18.88 14.14
C ARG A 211 -9.23 -19.71 13.98
N LEU A 212 -10.26 -19.12 13.38
CA LEU A 212 -11.44 -19.87 12.98
C LEU A 212 -11.07 -20.99 12.00
N ALA A 213 -11.71 -22.14 12.18
CA ALA A 213 -11.73 -23.21 11.20
C ALA A 213 -12.38 -22.72 9.91
N PHE A 214 -11.96 -23.29 8.78
CA PHE A 214 -12.48 -22.90 7.48
C PHE A 214 -14.01 -23.04 7.43
N ASN A 215 -14.70 -21.98 6.97
CA ASN A 215 -16.17 -21.87 6.94
C ASN A 215 -16.87 -22.02 8.30
N SER A 216 -16.17 -21.77 9.41
CA SER A 216 -16.79 -21.69 10.74
C SER A 216 -16.95 -20.26 11.21
N LEU A 217 -17.96 -20.02 12.05
CA LEU A 217 -18.17 -18.75 12.74
C LEU A 217 -17.69 -18.79 14.20
N ASP A 218 -17.64 -19.98 14.80
CA ASP A 218 -17.41 -20.15 16.25
C ASP A 218 -16.42 -21.28 16.61
N GLU A 219 -16.00 -22.08 15.63
CA GLU A 219 -15.04 -23.17 15.86
C GLU A 219 -13.62 -22.69 15.55
N PHE A 220 -12.74 -22.82 16.54
CA PHE A 220 -11.33 -22.47 16.39
C PHE A 220 -10.48 -23.71 16.08
N LEU A 221 -9.42 -23.53 15.30
CA LEU A 221 -8.40 -24.56 15.07
C LEU A 221 -7.78 -24.97 16.41
N ALA A 222 -7.53 -26.26 16.61
CA ALA A 222 -6.93 -26.77 17.84
C ALA A 222 -5.46 -26.36 18.00
N GLU A 223 -4.74 -26.19 16.90
CA GLU A 223 -3.33 -25.78 16.90
C GLU A 223 -3.23 -24.25 16.81
N PRO A 224 -2.66 -23.58 17.83
CA PRO A 224 -2.48 -22.14 17.78
C PRO A 224 -1.27 -21.75 16.94
N GLU A 225 -1.35 -20.58 16.34
CA GLU A 225 -0.19 -19.84 15.87
C GLU A 225 0.51 -19.18 17.06
N LEU A 226 1.78 -19.51 17.29
CA LEU A 226 2.55 -18.94 18.40
C LEU A 226 3.22 -17.64 17.98
N ARG A 227 3.02 -16.60 18.80
CA ARG A 227 3.64 -15.28 18.67
C ARG A 227 4.37 -14.93 19.97
N VAL A 228 5.23 -13.93 19.90
CA VAL A 228 5.93 -13.37 21.05
C VAL A 228 5.45 -11.94 21.26
N ALA A 229 5.02 -11.62 22.47
CA ALA A 229 4.70 -10.26 22.88
C ALA A 229 5.72 -9.76 23.90
N HIS A 230 5.96 -8.45 23.90
CA HIS A 230 6.79 -7.78 24.88
C HIS A 230 5.95 -6.77 25.64
N PRO A 231 5.93 -6.81 26.99
CA PRO A 231 5.31 -5.78 27.80
C PRO A 231 5.82 -4.39 27.39
N GLY A 232 4.93 -3.41 27.35
CA GLY A 232 5.25 -2.09 26.83
C GLY A 232 5.15 -1.95 25.31
N THR A 233 4.65 -2.97 24.60
CA THR A 233 4.41 -2.92 23.15
C THR A 233 3.02 -3.44 22.78
N ILE A 234 2.56 -3.11 21.57
CA ILE A 234 1.33 -3.62 20.97
C ILE A 234 1.71 -4.72 19.99
N LEU A 235 1.16 -5.92 20.18
CA LEU A 235 1.27 -7.04 19.26
C LEU A 235 0.04 -7.06 18.33
N PRO A 236 0.18 -6.65 17.05
CA PRO A 236 -0.89 -6.79 16.08
C PRO A 236 -0.94 -8.21 15.52
N ILE A 237 -2.14 -8.80 15.48
CA ILE A 237 -2.42 -10.07 14.79
C ILE A 237 -2.96 -9.76 13.39
N HIS A 238 -2.42 -10.42 12.35
CA HIS A 238 -2.80 -10.22 10.96
C HIS A 238 -3.41 -11.47 10.33
#